data_AF-A0A401M2S6-F1
#
_entry.id   AF-A0A401M2S6-F1
#
_cell.length_a   1.000
_cell.length_b   1.000
_cell.length_c   1.000
_cell.angle_alpha   90.00
_cell.angle_beta   90.00
_cell.angle_gamma   90.00
#
_symmetry.space_group_name_H-M   'P 1'
#
loop_
_entity.id
_entity.type
_entity.pdbx_description
1 polymer ?
#
loop_
_entity_poly.entity_id
_entity_poly.type
_entity_poly.pdbx_seq_one_letter_code
_entity_poly.pdbx_strand_id
1 'polypeptide(L)'
;MLRMLRAVSDVPVIVATARDEEPEMVALLEGGADDYIVKPFGAAQLDARIKAVLRRLGTAEPEEPLRVGGLVVDPAGREVALDGRVLDLTPREFDLLAHLVRRAGQVVSRRELLAEV
;
A
#
# COMPACT_ATOMS: atom_id res chain seq x y z
N MET A 1 26.11 10.52 1.67
CA MET A 1 25.48 9.50 2.55
C MET A 1 24.61 8.53 1.78
N LEU A 2 23.60 8.98 1.01
CA LEU A 2 22.72 8.07 0.24
C LEU A 2 23.48 7.14 -0.70
N ARG A 3 24.47 7.65 -1.44
CA ARG A 3 25.39 6.83 -2.26
C ARG A 3 26.08 5.70 -1.50
N MET A 4 26.45 5.91 -0.23
CA MET A 4 27.08 4.86 0.59
C MET A 4 26.05 3.83 1.04
N LEU A 5 24.84 4.26 1.40
CA LEU A 5 23.74 3.33 1.74
C LEU A 5 23.39 2.44 0.55
N ARG A 6 23.33 3.01 -0.66
CA ARG A 6 23.08 2.27 -1.90
C ARG A 6 24.18 1.29 -2.29
N ALA A 7 25.40 1.45 -1.76
CA ALA A 7 26.46 0.47 -1.97
C ALA A 7 26.26 -0.81 -1.16
N VAL A 8 25.37 -0.81 -0.15
CA VAL A 8 25.21 -1.91 0.80
C VAL A 8 23.76 -2.36 1.00
N SER A 9 22.77 -1.63 0.45
CA SER A 9 21.35 -1.92 0.63
C SER A 9 20.49 -1.30 -0.48
N ASP A 10 19.48 -2.05 -0.91
CA ASP A 10 18.44 -1.61 -1.85
C ASP A 10 17.18 -1.10 -1.15
N VAL A 11 17.24 -0.86 0.17
CA VAL A 11 16.09 -0.36 0.93
C VAL A 11 15.56 0.94 0.30
N PRO A 12 14.23 1.06 0.08
CA PRO A 12 13.67 2.29 -0.45
C PRO A 12 13.89 3.50 0.48
N VAL A 13 14.21 4.64 -0.10
CA VAL A 13 14.49 5.89 0.60
C VAL A 13 13.63 7.02 0.04
N ILE A 14 12.82 7.60 0.92
CA ILE A 14 12.07 8.85 0.67
C ILE A 14 12.70 9.97 1.48
N VAL A 15 13.09 11.06 0.82
CA VAL A 15 13.73 12.21 1.49
C VAL A 15 12.70 13.29 1.82
N ALA A 16 12.59 13.65 3.09
CA ALA A 16 11.72 14.73 3.55
C ALA A 16 12.53 16.03 3.74
N THR A 17 12.35 17.00 2.85
CA THR A 17 13.16 18.24 2.77
C THR A 17 12.32 19.49 2.98
N ALA A 18 12.90 20.57 3.49
CA ALA A 18 12.25 21.90 3.51
C ALA A 18 12.59 22.73 2.25
N ARG A 19 13.46 22.19 1.39
CA ARG A 19 13.94 22.87 0.20
C ARG A 19 13.19 22.35 -1.02
N ASP A 20 12.67 23.27 -1.82
CA ASP A 20 11.81 22.99 -2.96
C ASP A 20 12.40 23.48 -4.29
N GLU A 21 13.70 23.76 -4.31
CA GLU A 21 14.43 24.16 -5.50
C GLU A 21 14.73 22.96 -6.39
N GLU A 22 14.42 23.09 -7.68
CA GLU A 22 14.60 22.02 -8.67
C GLU A 22 16.02 21.40 -8.68
N PRO A 23 17.12 22.17 -8.65
CA PRO A 23 18.47 21.60 -8.66
C PRO A 23 18.74 20.67 -7.48
N GLU A 24 18.16 20.98 -6.32
CA GLU A 24 18.34 20.18 -5.12
C GLU A 24 17.50 18.91 -5.13
N MET A 25 16.27 18.99 -5.65
CA MET A 25 15.43 17.81 -5.86
C MET A 25 16.08 16.82 -6.82
N VAL A 26 16.67 17.32 -7.91
CA VAL A 26 17.42 16.51 -8.87
C VAL A 26 18.61 15.84 -8.18
N ALA A 27 19.41 16.61 -7.43
CA ALA A 27 20.58 16.08 -6.72
C ALA A 27 20.22 15.00 -5.68
N LEU A 28 19.05 15.08 -5.04
CA LEU A 28 18.56 14.04 -4.11
C LEU A 28 18.25 12.73 -4.84
N LEU A 29 17.56 12.81 -5.98
CA LEU A 29 17.20 11.65 -6.78
C LEU A 29 18.44 10.98 -7.39
N GLU A 30 19.33 11.76 -8.03
CA GLU A 30 20.61 11.25 -8.55
C GLU A 30 21.53 10.70 -7.44
N GLY A 31 21.38 11.22 -6.22
CA GLY A 31 22.07 10.76 -5.03
C GLY A 31 21.61 9.40 -4.51
N GLY A 32 20.53 8.84 -5.04
CA GLY A 32 19.97 7.53 -4.68
C GLY A 32 18.69 7.58 -3.84
N ALA A 33 17.96 8.69 -3.83
CA ALA A 33 16.59 8.71 -3.29
C ALA A 33 15.59 8.13 -4.32
N ASP A 34 14.59 7.39 -3.87
CA ASP A 34 13.52 6.89 -4.76
C ASP A 34 12.38 7.90 -4.93
N ASP A 35 12.20 8.76 -3.92
CA ASP A 35 11.25 9.86 -3.95
C ASP A 35 11.67 10.96 -2.95
N TYR A 36 11.04 12.12 -3.04
CA TYR A 36 11.19 13.19 -2.07
C TYR A 36 9.83 13.80 -1.73
N ILE A 37 9.76 14.50 -0.59
CA ILE A 37 8.58 15.23 -0.15
C ILE A 37 9.00 16.54 0.53
N VAL A 38 8.38 17.64 0.10
CA VAL A 38 8.64 18.98 0.63
C VAL A 38 7.81 19.21 1.88
N LYS A 39 8.42 19.75 2.94
CA LYS A 39 7.76 20.17 4.17
C LYS A 39 7.12 21.55 3.99
N PRO A 40 5.92 21.78 4.55
CA PRO A 40 5.12 20.84 5.34
C PRO A 40 4.32 19.87 4.46
N PHE A 41 4.19 18.61 4.91
CA PHE A 41 3.37 17.59 4.25
C PHE A 41 2.40 16.92 5.23
N GLY A 42 1.27 16.46 4.71
CA GLY A 42 0.28 15.70 5.47
C GLY A 42 0.55 14.19 5.50
N ALA A 43 -0.06 13.49 6.46
CA ALA A 43 0.07 12.03 6.60
C ALA A 43 -0.38 11.28 5.33
N ALA A 44 -1.49 11.69 4.72
CA ALA A 44 -2.00 11.08 3.49
C ALA A 44 -1.03 11.23 2.30
N GLN A 45 -0.32 12.35 2.22
CA GLN A 45 0.67 12.60 1.16
C GLN A 45 1.89 11.70 1.35
N LEU A 46 2.37 11.53 2.58
CA LEU A 46 3.46 10.61 2.89
C LEU A 46 3.06 9.15 2.62
N ASP A 47 1.86 8.73 3.05
CA ASP A 47 1.34 7.38 2.81
C ASP A 47 1.27 7.05 1.31
N ALA A 48 0.76 7.97 0.50
CA ALA A 48 0.71 7.80 -0.96
C ALA A 48 2.10 7.64 -1.59
N ARG A 49 3.10 8.39 -1.10
CA ARG A 49 4.50 8.31 -1.56
C ARG A 49 5.13 6.98 -1.19
N ILE A 50 4.94 6.51 0.05
CA ILE A 50 5.41 5.20 0.52
C ILE A 50 4.84 4.09 -0.37
N LYS A 51 3.51 4.07 -0.57
CA LYS A 51 2.84 3.08 -1.42
C LYS A 51 3.34 3.12 -2.86
N ALA A 52 3.60 4.31 -3.41
CA ALA A 52 4.12 4.46 -4.77
C ALA A 52 5.54 3.87 -4.93
N VAL A 53 6.43 4.10 -3.96
CA VAL A 53 7.80 3.57 -3.97
C VAL A 53 7.79 2.03 -3.82
N LEU A 54 7.03 1.50 -2.86
CA LEU A 54 6.92 0.04 -2.66
C LEU A 54 6.34 -0.68 -3.88
N ARG A 55 5.35 -0.09 -4.56
CA ARG A 55 4.80 -0.65 -5.81
C ARG A 55 5.84 -0.78 -6.93
N ARG A 56 6.77 0.18 -7.05
CA ARG A 56 7.82 0.15 -8.10
C ARG A 56 8.88 -0.91 -7.87
N LEU A 57 9.13 -1.28 -6.62
CA LEU A 57 10.14 -2.27 -6.24
C LEU A 57 9.64 -3.71 -6.32
N GLY A 58 8.39 -3.94 -6.73
CA GLY A 58 7.78 -5.29 -6.71
C GLY A 58 7.60 -5.85 -5.29
N THR A 59 7.90 -5.07 -4.25
CA THR A 59 7.70 -5.40 -2.83
C THR A 59 6.31 -5.06 -2.32
N ALA A 60 5.47 -4.42 -3.14
CA ALA A 60 4.05 -4.70 -3.05
C ALA A 60 3.85 -6.10 -3.63
N GLU A 61 4.06 -7.13 -2.81
CA GLU A 61 3.63 -8.47 -3.17
C GLU A 61 2.19 -8.37 -3.66
N PRO A 62 1.83 -9.00 -4.80
CA PRO A 62 0.42 -9.13 -5.16
C PRO A 62 -0.27 -9.68 -3.91
N GLU A 63 -1.27 -8.95 -3.42
CA GLU A 63 -1.96 -9.31 -2.18
C GLU A 63 -2.44 -10.75 -2.34
N GLU A 64 -1.78 -11.70 -1.65
CA GLU A 64 -2.08 -13.11 -1.84
C GLU A 64 -3.57 -13.34 -1.56
N PRO A 65 -4.24 -14.23 -2.32
CA PRO A 65 -5.65 -14.49 -2.09
C PRO A 65 -5.90 -14.90 -0.64
N LEU A 66 -6.76 -14.16 0.04
CA LEU A 66 -7.11 -14.40 1.44
C LEU A 66 -8.03 -15.62 1.52
N ARG A 67 -7.74 -16.55 2.42
CA ARG A 67 -8.49 -17.81 2.55
C ARG A 67 -9.07 -17.98 3.95
N VAL A 68 -10.39 -18.20 4.02
CA VAL A 68 -11.11 -18.51 5.25
C VAL A 68 -12.05 -19.68 4.99
N GLY A 69 -11.65 -20.89 5.40
CA GLY A 69 -12.37 -22.11 5.05
C GLY A 69 -12.44 -22.28 3.53
N GLY A 70 -13.66 -22.44 2.99
CA GLY A 70 -13.91 -22.52 1.55
C GLY A 70 -13.92 -21.18 0.82
N LEU A 71 -13.86 -20.06 1.55
CA LEU A 71 -13.89 -18.71 0.97
C LEU A 71 -12.47 -18.31 0.51
N VAL A 72 -12.37 -17.86 -0.73
CA VAL A 72 -11.16 -17.29 -1.34
C VAL A 72 -11.51 -15.89 -1.83
N VAL A 73 -10.77 -14.88 -1.35
CA VAL A 73 -10.90 -13.48 -1.79
C VAL A 73 -9.60 -13.09 -2.48
N ASP A 74 -9.67 -12.70 -3.75
CA ASP A 74 -8.55 -12.10 -4.48
C ASP A 74 -8.71 -10.56 -4.47
N PRO A 75 -7.94 -9.84 -3.65
CA PRO A 75 -8.00 -8.39 -3.59
C PRO A 75 -7.50 -7.70 -4.87
N ALA A 76 -6.53 -8.31 -5.55
CA ALA A 76 -5.94 -7.76 -6.76
C ALA A 76 -6.90 -7.87 -7.96
N GLY A 77 -7.54 -9.04 -8.10
CA GLY A 77 -8.55 -9.30 -9.13
C GLY A 77 -9.94 -8.76 -8.82
N ARG A 78 -10.22 -8.37 -7.56
CA ARG A 78 -11.56 -8.10 -7.04
C ARG A 78 -12.54 -9.25 -7.29
N GLU A 79 -12.07 -10.47 -7.13
CA GLU A 79 -12.87 -11.69 -7.28
C GLU A 79 -13.02 -12.40 -5.94
N VAL A 80 -14.16 -13.07 -5.76
CA VAL A 80 -14.43 -13.89 -4.58
C VAL A 80 -15.01 -15.22 -5.04
N ALA A 81 -14.52 -16.31 -4.45
CA ALA A 81 -15.09 -17.63 -4.64
C ALA A 81 -15.40 -18.31 -3.31
N LEU A 82 -16.51 -19.03 -3.23
CA LEU A 82 -16.84 -19.92 -2.12
C LEU A 82 -16.92 -21.35 -2.64
N ASP A 83 -16.09 -22.24 -2.09
CA ASP A 83 -16.00 -23.65 -2.50
C ASP A 83 -15.83 -23.81 -4.02
N GLY A 84 -15.00 -22.94 -4.60
CA GLY A 84 -14.69 -22.91 -6.04
C GLY A 84 -15.75 -22.26 -6.93
N ARG A 85 -16.84 -21.70 -6.37
CA ARG A 85 -17.85 -20.96 -7.12
C ARG A 85 -17.66 -19.46 -6.97
N VAL A 86 -17.49 -18.76 -8.09
CA VAL A 86 -17.38 -17.30 -8.12
C VAL A 86 -18.68 -16.67 -7.61
N LEU A 87 -18.56 -15.70 -6.71
CA LEU A 87 -19.65 -14.90 -6.19
C LEU A 87 -19.73 -13.58 -6.96
N ASP A 88 -20.92 -13.25 -7.46
CA ASP A 88 -21.19 -11.94 -8.04
C ASP A 88 -21.56 -10.97 -6.90
N LEU A 89 -20.59 -10.12 -6.52
CA LEU A 89 -20.73 -9.17 -5.43
C LEU A 89 -20.74 -7.75 -5.99
N THR A 90 -21.58 -6.90 -5.41
CA THR A 90 -21.43 -5.45 -5.63
C THR A 90 -20.08 -4.97 -5.08
N PRO A 91 -19.56 -3.83 -5.56
CA PRO A 91 -18.29 -3.29 -5.07
C PRO A 91 -18.25 -3.14 -3.55
N ARG A 92 -19.38 -2.73 -2.96
CA ARG A 92 -19.50 -2.52 -1.51
C ARG A 92 -19.54 -3.82 -0.71
N GLU A 93 -20.21 -4.85 -1.24
CA GLU A 93 -20.19 -6.18 -0.63
C GLU A 93 -18.79 -6.79 -0.67
N PHE A 94 -18.07 -6.60 -1.79
CA PHE A 94 -16.68 -6.99 -1.91
C PHE A 94 -15.80 -6.30 -0.86
N ASP A 95 -15.86 -4.97 -0.79
CA ASP A 95 -15.00 -4.20 0.13
C ASP A 95 -15.31 -4.56 1.59
N LEU A 96 -16.59 -4.76 1.93
CA LEU A 96 -17.00 -5.24 3.25
C LEU A 96 -16.44 -6.63 3.57
N LEU A 97 -16.58 -7.57 2.63
CA LEU A 97 -16.12 -8.95 2.83
C LEU A 97 -14.59 -9.01 2.94
N ALA A 98 -13.87 -8.34 2.05
CA ALA A 98 -12.42 -8.27 2.08
C ALA A 98 -11.92 -7.69 3.41
N HIS A 99 -12.59 -6.65 3.91
CA HIS A 99 -12.28 -6.06 5.21
C HIS A 99 -12.48 -7.04 6.37
N LEU A 100 -13.61 -7.75 6.40
CA LEU A 100 -13.88 -8.76 7.44
C LEU A 100 -12.90 -9.94 7.36
N VAL A 101 -12.56 -10.39 6.16
CA VAL A 101 -11.62 -11.51 5.94
C VAL A 101 -10.21 -11.16 6.40
N ARG A 102 -9.72 -9.92 6.17
CA ARG A 102 -8.42 -9.46 6.71
C ARG A 102 -8.37 -9.47 8.23
N ARG A 103 -9.51 -9.33 8.89
CA ARG A 103 -9.66 -9.32 10.36
C ARG A 103 -10.33 -10.60 10.88
N ALA A 104 -10.18 -11.72 10.17
CA ALA A 104 -10.77 -12.99 10.55
C ALA A 104 -10.42 -13.36 12.01
N GLY A 105 -11.44 -13.68 12.80
CA GLY A 105 -11.31 -13.99 14.23
C GLY A 105 -11.31 -12.78 15.16
N GLN A 106 -11.40 -11.55 14.65
CA GLN A 106 -11.51 -10.32 15.44
C GLN A 106 -12.94 -9.75 15.37
N VAL A 107 -13.37 -9.10 16.45
CA VAL A 107 -14.64 -8.36 16.48
C VAL A 107 -14.45 -7.04 15.77
N VAL A 108 -15.20 -6.82 14.68
CA VAL A 108 -15.20 -5.56 13.93
C VAL A 108 -16.48 -4.79 14.25
N SER A 109 -16.36 -3.52 14.63
CA SER A 109 -17.52 -2.73 15.04
C SER A 109 -18.29 -2.17 13.84
N ARG A 110 -19.62 -2.00 13.96
CA ARG A 110 -20.42 -1.36 12.90
C ARG A 110 -19.95 0.05 12.54
N ARG A 111 -19.47 0.82 13.53
CA ARG A 111 -18.97 2.18 13.33
C ARG A 111 -17.69 2.18 12.49
N GLU A 112 -16.82 1.20 12.71
CA GLU A 112 -15.59 0.99 11.95
C GLU A 112 -15.89 0.58 10.50
N LEU A 113 -16.82 -0.36 10.30
CA LEU A 113 -17.25 -0.76 8.96
C LEU A 113 -17.81 0.43 8.16
N LEU A 114 -18.57 1.33 8.78
CA LEU A 114 -19.10 2.52 8.12
C LEU A 114 -18.06 3.58 7.79
N ALA A 115 -16.89 3.54 8.44
CA ALA A 115 -15.81 4.50 8.24
C ALA A 115 -14.75 3.99 7.25
N GLU A 116 -14.50 2.69 7.21
CA GLU A 116 -13.46 2.05 6.38
C GLU A 116 -14.00 1.41 5.09
N VAL A 117 -15.33 1.35 4.88
CA VAL A 117 -16.01 0.70 3.71
C VAL A 117 -17.15 1.52 3.08
#